data_AF-A0A932V4Z6-F1
#
_entry.id   AF-A0A932V4Z6-F1
#
_cell.length_a   1.000
_cell.length_b   1.000
_cell.length_c   1.000
_cell.angle_alpha   90.00
_cell.angle_beta   90.00
_cell.angle_gamma   90.00
#
_symmetry.space_group_name_H-M   'P 1'
#
loop_
_entity.id
_entity.type
_entity.pdbx_description
1 polymer ?
#
loop_
_entity_poly.entity_id
_entity_poly.type
_entity_poly.pdbx_seq_one_letter_code
_entity_poly.pdbx_strand_id
1 'polypeptide(L)'
;MFQRPMHIKATPSAYEVSEARFKRFLKELEVYERKLGFERTLDAFLDVYSSWKKTHTSTLKLRLVMLAFELHRLNEDFQCDLSFQDQSP
;
A
#
# COMPACT_ATOMS: atom_id res chain seq x y z
N MET A 1 3.36 57.71 17.96
CA MET A 1 2.38 57.23 16.95
C MET A 1 3.05 56.09 16.19
N PHE A 2 2.53 54.86 16.25
CA PHE A 2 3.05 53.72 15.50
C PHE A 2 1.92 53.14 14.63
N GLN A 3 2.01 53.34 13.32
CA GLN A 3 1.13 52.69 12.35
C GLN A 3 1.65 51.27 12.11
N ARG A 4 0.83 50.26 12.41
CA ARG A 4 1.11 48.87 12.03
C ARG A 4 0.79 48.71 10.53
N PRO A 5 1.69 48.16 9.71
CA PRO A 5 1.34 47.83 8.34
C PRO A 5 0.28 46.72 8.34
N MET A 6 -0.87 46.98 7.73
CA MET A 6 -1.85 45.94 7.45
C MET A 6 -1.23 44.93 6.48
N HIS A 7 -0.84 43.77 7.01
CA HIS A 7 -0.57 42.58 6.20
C HIS A 7 -1.88 42.18 5.52
N ILE A 8 -2.09 42.65 4.29
CA ILE A 8 -3.13 42.13 3.41
C ILE A 8 -2.69 40.69 3.11
N LYS A 9 -3.25 39.72 3.83
CA LYS A 9 -3.15 38.31 3.47
C LYS A 9 -3.80 38.19 2.10
N ALA A 10 -2.99 38.02 1.06
CA ALA A 10 -3.48 37.79 -0.29
C ALA A 10 -4.44 36.59 -0.25
N THR A 11 -5.69 36.83 -0.64
CA THR A 11 -6.69 35.77 -0.80
C THR A 11 -6.18 34.81 -1.88
N PRO A 12 -6.09 33.50 -1.61
CA PRO A 12 -5.59 32.55 -2.59
C PRO A 12 -6.39 32.65 -3.88
N SER A 13 -5.72 32.58 -5.03
CA SER A 13 -6.42 32.64 -6.31
C SER A 13 -7.29 31.38 -6.48
N ALA A 14 -8.41 31.49 -7.21
CA ALA A 14 -9.27 30.34 -7.47
C ALA A 14 -8.51 29.17 -8.15
N TYR A 15 -7.47 29.49 -8.91
CA TYR A 15 -6.55 28.53 -9.53
C TYR A 15 -5.71 27.78 -8.48
N GLU A 16 -5.11 28.47 -7.51
CA GLU A 16 -4.34 27.85 -6.42
C GLU A 16 -5.21 26.89 -5.58
N VAL A 17 -6.46 27.27 -5.33
CA VAL A 17 -7.42 26.40 -4.62
C VAL A 17 -7.75 25.16 -5.44
N SER A 18 -7.87 25.29 -6.76
CA SER A 18 -8.12 24.14 -7.65
C SER A 18 -6.91 23.20 -7.73
N GLU A 19 -5.69 23.73 -7.77
CA GLU A 19 -4.46 22.94 -7.79
C GLU A 19 -4.27 22.18 -6.47
N ALA A 20 -4.53 22.84 -5.32
CA ALA A 20 -4.48 22.19 -4.02
C ALA A 20 -5.49 21.04 -3.91
N ARG A 21 -6.70 21.19 -4.47
CA ARG A 21 -7.71 20.12 -4.53
C ARG A 21 -7.23 18.96 -5.42
N PHE A 22 -6.68 19.25 -6.59
CA PHE A 22 -6.17 18.24 -7.49
C PHE A 22 -5.01 17.43 -6.87
N LYS A 23 -4.07 18.10 -6.19
CA LYS A 23 -2.99 17.42 -5.46
C LYS A 23 -3.51 16.49 -4.35
N ARG A 24 -4.56 16.90 -3.62
CA ARG A 24 -5.21 16.05 -2.62
C ARG A 24 -5.87 14.83 -3.26
N PHE A 25 -6.59 15.04 -4.36
CA PHE A 25 -7.21 13.96 -5.12
C PHE A 25 -6.17 12.93 -5.58
N LEU A 26 -5.04 13.37 -6.15
CA LEU A 26 -3.96 12.45 -6.56
C LEU A 26 -3.40 11.64 -5.37
N LYS A 27 -3.25 12.28 -4.21
CA LYS A 27 -2.80 11.59 -2.99
C LYS A 27 -3.83 10.55 -2.50
N GLU A 28 -5.11 10.89 -2.52
CA GLU A 28 -6.19 9.96 -2.16
C GLU A 28 -6.26 8.78 -3.14
N LEU A 29 -6.07 9.05 -4.44
CA LEU A 29 -6.00 8.02 -5.47
C LEU A 29 -4.83 7.06 -5.23
N GLU A 30 -3.64 7.58 -4.95
CA GLU A 30 -2.46 6.74 -4.64
C GLU A 30 -2.71 5.83 -3.42
N VAL A 31 -3.33 6.37 -2.37
CA VAL A 31 -3.69 5.58 -1.17
C VAL A 31 -4.70 4.49 -1.53
N TYR A 32 -5.70 4.82 -2.35
CA TYR A 32 -6.70 3.86 -2.80
C TYR A 32 -6.08 2.76 -3.66
N GLU A 33 -5.23 3.10 -4.61
CA GLU A 33 -4.53 2.15 -5.47
C GLU A 33 -3.64 1.21 -4.66
N ARG A 34 -2.91 1.73 -3.67
CA ARG A 34 -2.10 0.93 -2.76
C ARG A 34 -2.96 -0.04 -1.96
N LYS A 35 -4.09 0.42 -1.41
CA LYS A 35 -5.02 -0.44 -0.67
C LYS A 35 -5.60 -1.54 -1.55
N LEU A 36 -6.05 -1.20 -2.75
CA LEU A 36 -6.58 -2.17 -3.70
C LEU A 36 -5.53 -3.19 -4.13
N GLY A 37 -4.29 -2.74 -4.35
CA GLY A 37 -3.14 -3.61 -4.63
C GLY A 37 -2.89 -4.59 -3.48
N PHE A 38 -2.94 -4.12 -2.25
CA PHE A 38 -2.75 -4.95 -1.06
C PHE A 38 -3.82 -6.05 -0.96
N GLU A 39 -5.10 -5.68 -1.06
CA GLU A 39 -6.23 -6.63 -1.00
C GLU A 39 -6.11 -7.73 -2.07
N ARG A 40 -5.86 -7.35 -3.33
CA ARG A 40 -5.68 -8.31 -4.42
C ARG A 40 -4.47 -9.23 -4.24
N THR A 41 -3.37 -8.68 -3.73
CA THR A 41 -2.16 -9.47 -3.47
C THR A 41 -2.40 -10.45 -2.31
N LEU A 42 -3.20 -10.06 -1.32
CA LEU A 42 -3.54 -10.89 -0.18
C LEU A 42 -4.42 -12.08 -0.60
N ASP A 43 -5.43 -11.83 -1.43
CA ASP A 43 -6.27 -12.89 -2.00
C ASP A 43 -5.41 -13.90 -2.78
N ALA A 44 -4.53 -13.40 -3.66
CA ALA A 44 -3.62 -14.25 -4.41
C ALA A 44 -2.67 -15.05 -3.51
N PHE A 45 -2.19 -14.44 -2.41
CA PHE A 45 -1.36 -15.13 -1.42
C PHE A 45 -2.13 -16.28 -0.76
N LEU A 46 -3.36 -16.04 -0.32
CA LEU A 46 -4.20 -17.06 0.32
C LEU A 46 -4.53 -18.22 -0.62
N ASP A 47 -4.80 -17.93 -1.89
CA ASP A 47 -5.04 -18.96 -2.91
C ASP A 47 -3.81 -19.85 -3.13
N VAL A 48 -2.64 -19.24 -3.30
CA VAL A 48 -1.38 -19.97 -3.43
C VAL A 48 -1.07 -20.75 -2.15
N TYR A 49 -1.35 -20.20 -0.97
CA TYR A 49 -1.07 -20.84 0.31
C TYR A 49 -1.94 -22.08 0.50
N SER A 50 -3.22 -21.97 0.16
CA SER A 50 -4.16 -23.10 0.19
C SER A 50 -3.71 -24.23 -0.74
N SER A 51 -3.12 -23.87 -1.89
CA SER A 51 -2.59 -24.83 -2.87
C SER A 51 -1.30 -25.48 -2.36
N TRP A 52 -0.36 -24.67 -1.85
CA TRP A 52 0.89 -25.16 -1.27
C TRP A 52 0.64 -26.08 -0.07
N LYS A 53 -0.33 -25.77 0.79
CA LYS A 53 -0.70 -26.63 1.93
C LYS A 53 -1.15 -28.03 1.52
N LYS A 54 -1.61 -28.22 0.26
CA LYS A 54 -2.03 -29.52 -0.28
C LYS A 54 -0.90 -30.26 -0.98
N THR A 55 -0.03 -29.55 -1.69
CA THR A 55 0.96 -30.16 -2.60
C THR A 55 2.40 -30.09 -2.08
N HIS A 56 2.68 -29.17 -1.17
CA HIS A 56 4.01 -28.82 -0.65
C HIS A 56 5.07 -28.58 -1.74
N THR A 57 4.66 -28.13 -2.92
CA THR A 57 5.56 -27.91 -4.05
C THR A 57 6.44 -26.67 -3.84
N SER A 58 7.73 -26.81 -4.14
CA SER A 58 8.74 -25.74 -4.00
C SER A 58 8.44 -24.51 -4.85
N THR A 59 7.81 -24.68 -6.02
CA THR A 59 7.39 -23.58 -6.89
C THR A 59 6.34 -22.69 -6.23
N LEU A 60 5.38 -23.27 -5.50
CA LEU A 60 4.38 -22.51 -4.76
C LEU A 60 4.99 -21.86 -3.51
N LYS A 61 5.94 -22.52 -2.84
CA LYS A 61 6.73 -21.96 -1.73
C LYS A 61 7.43 -20.65 -2.15
N LEU A 62 8.10 -20.65 -3.30
CA LEU A 62 8.74 -19.44 -3.85
C LEU A 62 7.72 -18.33 -4.15
N ARG A 63 6.59 -18.69 -4.75
CA ARG A 63 5.52 -17.73 -5.08
C ARG A 63 4.91 -17.10 -3.83
N LEU A 64 4.77 -17.86 -2.74
CA LEU A 64 4.34 -17.34 -1.44
C LEU A 64 5.31 -16.32 -0.86
N VAL A 65 6.61 -16.63 -0.91
CA VAL A 65 7.65 -15.70 -0.44
C VAL A 65 7.57 -14.38 -1.21
N MET A 66 7.49 -14.44 -2.55
CA MET A 66 7.39 -13.24 -3.38
C MET A 66 6.14 -12.40 -3.05
N LEU A 67 4.99 -13.05 -2.88
CA LEU A 67 3.75 -12.37 -2.53
C LEU A 67 3.79 -11.77 -1.11
N ALA A 68 4.43 -12.45 -0.15
CA ALA A 68 4.62 -11.91 1.20
C ALA A 68 5.50 -10.65 1.21
N PHE A 69 6.58 -10.62 0.41
CA PHE A 69 7.39 -9.41 0.24
C PHE A 69 6.58 -8.26 -0.36
N GLU A 70 5.75 -8.53 -1.36
CA GLU A 70 4.90 -7.51 -1.97
C GLU A 70 3.83 -6.98 -1.00
N LEU A 71 3.24 -7.86 -0.19
CA LEU A 71 2.30 -7.46 0.87
C LEU A 71 2.95 -6.55 1.90
N HIS A 72 4.17 -6.87 2.33
CA HIS A 72 4.93 -6.03 3.25
C HIS A 72 5.33 -4.68 2.62
N ARG A 73 5.66 -4.67 1.32
CA ARG A 73 5.95 -3.42 0.57
C ARG A 73 4.72 -2.51 0.47
N LEU A 74 3.53 -3.09 0.32
CA LEU A 74 2.27 -2.36 0.22
C LEU A 74 1.75 -1.90 1.59
N ASN A 75 2.02 -2.67 2.64
CA ASN A 75 1.68 -2.36 4.02
C ASN A 75 2.76 -2.90 4.98
N GLU A 76 3.58 -2.01 5.54
CA GLU A 76 4.69 -2.38 6.43
C GLU A 76 4.22 -3.05 7.74
N ASP A 77 2.98 -2.80 8.16
CA ASP A 77 2.37 -3.46 9.32
C ASP A 77 1.99 -4.92 9.03
N PHE A 78 2.02 -5.36 7.77
CA PHE A 78 1.76 -6.74 7.41
C PHE A 78 2.90 -7.63 7.89
N GLN A 79 2.56 -8.58 8.76
CA GLN A 79 3.46 -9.60 9.27
C GLN A 79 2.95 -10.98 8.86
N CYS A 80 3.85 -11.81 8.35
CA CYS A 80 3.57 -13.17 7.93
C CYS A 80 4.75 -14.04 8.35
N ASP A 81 4.49 -15.08 9.14
CA ASP A 81 5.48 -16.11 9.41
C ASP A 81 5.42 -17.18 8.30
N LEU A 82 6.49 -17.27 7.52
CA LEU A 82 6.68 -18.26 6.48
C LEU A 82 7.59 -19.40 6.97
N SER A 83 7.32 -19.91 8.16
CA SER A 83 7.95 -21.11 8.70
C SER A 83 7.43 -22.34 7.95
N PHE A 84 7.98 -22.57 6.76
CA PHE A 84 7.71 -23.76 5.98
C PHE A 84 8.34 -24.97 6.68
N GLN A 85 7.54 -25.79 7.34
CA GLN A 85 8.00 -27.08 7.82
C GLN A 85 8.36 -27.94 6.61
N ASP A 86 9.65 -28.12 6.36
CA ASP A 86 10.13 -29.10 5.42
C ASP A 86 9.86 -30.48 6.05
N GLN A 87 8.68 -31.04 5.77
CA GLN A 87 8.44 -32.46 6.02
C GLN A 87 9.34 -33.23 5.07
N SER A 88 10.56 -33.51 5.53
CA SER A 88 11.40 -34.51 4.88
C SER A 88 10.70 -35.87 5.00
N PRO A 89 10.64 -36.65 3.91
CA PRO A 89 10.05 -37.99 3.93
C PRO A 89 10.80 -38.94 4.86
#